data_AF-A0AA36JD50-F1
#
_entry.id   AF-A0AA36JD50-F1
#
_cell.length_a   1.000
_cell.length_b   1.000
_cell.length_c   1.000
_cell.angle_alpha   90.00
_cell.angle_beta   90.00
_cell.angle_gamma   90.00
#
_symmetry.space_group_name_H-M   'P 1'
#
loop_
_entity.id
_entity.type
_entity.pdbx_description
1 polymer ?
#
loop_
_entity_poly.entity_id
_entity_poly.type
_entity_poly.pdbx_seq_one_letter_code
_entity_poly.pdbx_strand_id
1 'polypeptide(L)'
;MEAQVQALHRMAESDWAHQETCYVTLLKILGNIVDHPSEAKFRHLKTSNAALKAKVFDLPGALEFLLACGFVQADDALDCPGGADQIAMAKDRLKKHADDEKMNELRRERDARIAEEKAKSKKDPFTCHHQLATTEEEKEAIRKELERDRLELEAELAHRGPTQASKATDLKFGASEGDTSFLKKGGG
;
A
#
# COMPACT_ATOMS: atom_id res chain seq x y z
N MET A 1 0.00 23.44 -17.77
CA MET A 1 -0.13 22.37 -16.76
C MET A 1 -1.07 21.26 -17.23
N GLU A 2 -2.25 21.58 -17.77
CA GLU A 2 -3.21 20.58 -18.28
C GLU A 2 -2.63 19.68 -19.38
N ALA A 3 -1.81 20.21 -20.28
CA ALA A 3 -1.14 19.44 -21.33
C ALA A 3 -0.23 18.32 -20.78
N GLN A 4 0.41 18.52 -19.62
CA GLN A 4 1.23 17.47 -18.99
C GLN A 4 0.35 16.31 -18.49
N VAL A 5 -0.81 16.61 -17.89
CA VAL A 5 -1.73 15.61 -17.36
C VAL A 5 -2.39 14.81 -18.49
N GLN A 6 -2.79 15.48 -19.57
CA GLN A 6 -3.35 14.81 -20.76
C GLN A 6 -2.35 13.86 -21.42
N ALA A 7 -1.08 14.28 -21.53
CA ALA A 7 -0.02 13.43 -22.06
C ALA A 7 0.19 12.19 -21.19
N LEU A 8 0.17 12.34 -19.86
CA LEU A 8 0.27 11.23 -18.92
C LEU A 8 -0.91 10.24 -19.05
N HIS A 9 -2.14 10.73 -19.19
CA HIS A 9 -3.29 9.86 -19.43
C HIS A 9 -3.15 9.06 -20.73
N ARG A 10 -2.62 9.66 -21.80
CA ARG A 10 -2.35 8.94 -23.06
C ARG A 10 -1.29 7.87 -22.90
N MET A 11 -0.27 8.11 -22.08
CA MET A 11 0.72 7.09 -21.74
C MET A 11 0.07 5.93 -20.96
N ALA A 12 -0.88 6.24 -20.07
CA ALA A 12 -1.63 5.26 -19.28
C ALA A 12 -2.55 4.34 -20.12
N GLU A 13 -2.81 4.66 -21.39
CA GLU A 13 -3.55 3.79 -22.32
C GLU A 13 -2.72 2.62 -22.85
N SER A 14 -1.39 2.68 -22.73
CA SER A 14 -0.47 1.64 -23.22
C SER A 14 -0.33 0.47 -22.23
N ASP A 15 0.39 -0.58 -22.60
CA ASP A 15 0.67 -1.71 -21.71
C ASP A 15 1.61 -1.32 -20.54
N TRP A 16 1.36 -1.86 -19.33
CA TRP A 16 2.10 -1.55 -18.11
C TRP A 16 3.62 -1.73 -18.26
N ALA A 17 4.08 -2.79 -18.94
CA ALA A 17 5.52 -3.03 -19.10
C ALA A 17 6.20 -1.92 -19.91
N HIS A 18 5.49 -1.37 -20.89
CA HIS A 18 5.96 -0.25 -21.68
C HIS A 18 5.89 1.06 -20.89
N GLN A 19 4.81 1.28 -20.13
CA GLN A 19 4.65 2.43 -19.25
C GLN A 19 5.78 2.52 -18.20
N GLU A 20 6.04 1.43 -17.46
CA GLU A 20 7.08 1.40 -16.43
C GLU A 20 8.46 1.73 -17.03
N THR A 21 8.79 1.11 -18.16
CA THR A 21 10.06 1.37 -18.86
C THR A 21 10.19 2.84 -19.26
N CYS A 22 9.10 3.44 -19.73
CA CYS A 22 9.06 4.85 -20.12
C CYS A 22 9.24 5.77 -18.91
N TYR A 23 8.46 5.57 -17.85
CA TYR A 23 8.51 6.37 -16.63
C TYR A 23 9.90 6.34 -16.00
N VAL A 24 10.51 5.15 -15.88
CA VAL A 24 11.88 5.02 -15.37
C VAL A 24 12.88 5.79 -16.22
N THR A 25 12.77 5.70 -17.55
CA THR A 25 13.68 6.38 -18.48
C THR A 25 13.51 7.90 -18.41
N LEU A 26 12.27 8.40 -18.42
CA LEU A 26 11.96 9.82 -18.30
C LEU A 26 12.41 10.40 -16.96
N LEU A 27 12.14 9.71 -15.85
CA LEU A 27 12.62 10.13 -14.52
C LEU A 27 14.13 10.23 -14.47
N LYS A 28 14.85 9.32 -15.15
CA LYS A 28 16.31 9.36 -15.22
C LYS A 28 16.83 10.54 -16.05
N ILE A 29 16.20 10.83 -17.19
CA ILE A 29 16.54 11.99 -18.02
C ILE A 29 16.31 13.28 -17.24
N LEU A 30 15.11 13.45 -16.68
CA LEU A 30 14.75 14.65 -15.91
C LEU A 30 15.59 14.78 -14.64
N GLY A 31 15.93 13.65 -13.99
CA GLY A 31 16.84 13.59 -12.84
C GLY A 31 18.23 14.13 -13.19
N ASN A 32 18.84 13.61 -14.26
CA ASN A 32 20.17 14.06 -14.68
C ASN A 32 20.23 15.56 -15.00
N ILE A 33 19.16 16.12 -15.57
CA ILE A 33 19.09 17.57 -15.87
C ILE A 33 18.97 18.40 -14.60
N VAL A 34 18.19 17.95 -13.62
CA VAL A 34 18.03 18.63 -12.33
C VAL A 34 19.31 18.56 -11.50
N ASP A 35 19.99 17.41 -11.50
CA ASP A 35 21.22 17.20 -10.74
C ASP A 35 22.42 17.93 -11.38
N HIS A 36 22.43 18.04 -12.71
CA HIS A 36 23.51 18.66 -13.48
C HIS A 36 23.00 19.67 -14.53
N PRO A 37 22.46 20.83 -14.09
CA PRO A 37 21.85 21.80 -15.00
C PRO A 37 22.84 22.48 -15.96
N SER A 38 24.14 22.48 -15.63
CA SER A 38 25.20 23.10 -16.43
C SER A 38 25.70 22.20 -17.57
N GLU A 39 25.39 20.90 -17.55
CA GLU A 39 25.89 19.97 -18.57
C GLU A 39 24.95 19.93 -19.79
N ALA A 40 25.36 20.59 -20.88
CA ALA A 40 24.59 20.67 -22.12
C ALA A 40 24.22 19.31 -22.73
N LYS A 41 25.03 18.26 -22.49
CA LYS A 41 24.76 16.89 -22.97
C LYS A 41 23.45 16.29 -22.44
N PHE A 42 22.98 16.73 -21.27
CA PHE A 42 21.71 16.24 -20.69
C PHE A 42 20.51 17.08 -21.14
N ARG A 43 20.75 18.31 -21.60
CA ARG A 43 19.72 19.20 -22.14
C ARG A 43 19.42 18.92 -23.61
N HIS A 44 20.30 18.19 -24.29
CA HIS A 44 20.16 17.78 -25.69
C HIS A 44 19.90 16.27 -25.80
N LEU A 45 18.70 15.90 -26.20
CA LEU A 45 18.25 14.51 -26.33
C LEU A 45 18.15 14.14 -27.82
N LYS A 46 19.00 13.24 -28.31
CA LYS A 46 18.95 12.80 -29.71
C LYS A 46 17.86 11.74 -29.93
N THR A 47 16.97 11.96 -30.90
CA THR A 47 15.95 10.98 -31.32
C THR A 47 16.56 9.77 -32.03
N SER A 48 17.78 9.90 -32.54
CA SER A 48 18.55 8.82 -33.17
C SER A 48 19.01 7.71 -32.22
N ASN A 49 18.95 7.92 -30.90
CA ASN A 49 19.27 6.85 -29.95
C ASN A 49 18.15 5.80 -29.95
N ALA A 50 18.42 4.63 -30.53
CA ALA A 50 17.46 3.53 -30.64
C ALA A 50 16.84 3.12 -29.29
N ALA A 51 17.58 3.25 -28.18
CA ALA A 51 17.06 2.94 -26.86
C ALA A 51 16.01 3.97 -26.39
N LEU A 52 16.22 5.26 -26.68
CA LEU A 52 15.23 6.30 -26.40
C LEU A 52 14.05 6.20 -27.37
N LYS A 53 14.32 5.82 -28.62
CA LYS A 53 13.28 5.58 -29.62
C LYS A 53 12.30 4.51 -29.19
N ALA A 54 12.80 3.32 -28.87
CA ALA A 54 11.94 2.21 -28.46
C ALA A 54 11.23 2.45 -27.12
N LYS A 55 11.85 3.18 -26.18
CA LYS A 55 11.31 3.32 -24.80
C LYS A 55 10.48 4.56 -24.57
N VAL A 56 10.72 5.62 -25.33
CA VAL A 56 10.11 6.94 -25.10
C VAL A 56 9.39 7.40 -26.36
N PHE A 57 10.01 7.37 -27.53
CA PHE A 57 9.38 7.88 -28.76
C PHE A 57 8.31 6.96 -29.35
N ASP A 58 8.37 5.65 -29.10
CA ASP A 58 7.38 4.68 -29.57
C ASP A 58 6.06 4.74 -28.77
N LEU A 59 6.08 5.39 -27.60
CA LEU A 59 4.90 5.48 -26.72
C LEU A 59 4.06 6.72 -27.02
N PRO A 60 2.73 6.55 -27.23
CA PRO A 60 1.83 7.67 -27.42
C PRO A 60 1.78 8.55 -26.16
N GLY A 61 1.93 9.86 -26.32
CA GLY A 61 1.89 10.83 -25.22
C GLY A 61 3.24 11.16 -24.58
N ALA A 62 4.28 10.33 -24.73
CA ALA A 62 5.60 10.62 -24.13
C ALA A 62 6.29 11.84 -24.76
N LEU A 63 6.17 12.01 -26.08
CA LEU A 63 6.65 13.20 -26.80
C LEU A 63 5.90 14.46 -26.36
N GLU A 64 4.57 14.37 -26.24
CA GLU A 64 3.71 15.47 -25.81
C GLU A 64 4.03 15.90 -24.38
N PHE A 65 4.36 14.94 -23.51
CA PHE A 65 4.82 15.21 -22.16
C PHE A 65 6.14 15.99 -22.17
N LEU A 66 7.13 15.56 -22.97
CA LEU A 66 8.41 16.28 -23.09
C LEU A 66 8.21 17.71 -23.62
N LEU A 67 7.41 17.88 -24.66
CA LEU A 67 7.07 19.20 -25.19
C LEU A 67 6.38 20.08 -24.13
N ALA A 68 5.42 19.51 -23.38
CA ALA A 68 4.74 20.20 -22.29
C ALA A 68 5.62 20.48 -21.07
N CYS A 69 6.77 19.81 -20.93
CA CYS A 69 7.81 20.10 -19.94
C CYS A 69 8.72 21.26 -20.36
N GLY A 70 8.59 21.76 -21.60
CA GLY A 70 9.42 22.83 -22.14
C GLY A 70 10.61 22.33 -22.94
N PHE A 71 10.61 21.08 -23.38
CA PHE A 71 11.51 20.65 -24.45
C PHE A 71 11.00 21.19 -25.79
N VAL A 72 11.93 21.57 -26.65
CA VAL A 72 11.66 22.02 -28.01
C VAL A 72 12.21 20.95 -28.95
N GLN A 73 11.35 20.47 -29.85
CA GLN A 73 11.76 19.55 -30.90
C GLN A 73 12.51 20.33 -31.99
N ALA A 74 13.75 19.94 -32.26
CA ALA A 74 14.60 20.49 -33.30
C ALA A 74 15.09 19.33 -34.18
N ASP A 75 14.50 19.17 -35.38
CA ASP A 75 14.78 18.12 -36.37
C ASP A 75 14.97 16.70 -35.78
N ASP A 76 16.20 16.35 -35.41
CA ASP A 76 16.64 15.05 -34.88
C ASP A 76 17.04 15.06 -33.38
N ALA A 77 16.66 16.12 -32.67
CA ALA A 77 16.91 16.25 -31.24
C ALA A 77 15.80 17.01 -30.50
N LEU A 78 15.75 16.83 -29.19
CA LEU A 78 14.98 17.67 -28.28
C LEU A 78 15.95 18.45 -27.39
N ASP A 79 15.79 19.76 -27.41
CA ASP A 79 16.57 20.68 -26.58
C ASP A 79 15.69 21.25 -25.48
N CYS A 80 16.23 21.31 -24.26
CA CYS A 80 15.55 21.94 -23.14
C CYS A 80 16.14 23.32 -22.81
N PRO A 81 15.56 24.41 -23.34
CA PRO A 81 15.89 25.76 -22.89
C PRO A 81 15.34 26.06 -21.48
N GLY A 82 14.42 25.22 -20.98
CA GLY A 82 13.73 25.39 -19.70
C GLY A 82 14.67 25.47 -18.50
N GLY A 83 14.26 26.26 -17.50
CA GLY A 83 14.94 26.36 -16.20
C GLY A 83 14.78 25.07 -15.39
N ALA A 84 15.79 24.72 -14.59
CA ALA A 84 15.83 23.48 -13.79
C ALA A 84 14.58 23.31 -12.91
N ASP A 85 14.00 24.41 -12.42
CA ASP A 85 12.81 24.40 -11.57
C ASP A 85 11.56 23.83 -12.27
N GLN A 86 11.35 24.18 -13.55
CA GLN A 86 10.19 23.67 -14.31
C GLN A 86 10.31 22.16 -14.54
N ILE A 87 11.53 21.71 -14.81
CA ILE A 87 11.87 20.30 -15.02
C ILE A 87 11.73 19.52 -13.71
N ALA A 88 12.13 20.10 -12.58
CA ALA A 88 11.96 19.51 -11.26
C ALA A 88 10.48 19.35 -10.89
N MET A 89 9.65 20.35 -11.17
CA MET A 89 8.20 20.27 -10.97
C MET A 89 7.57 19.20 -11.89
N ALA A 90 8.00 19.12 -13.14
CA ALA A 90 7.54 18.09 -14.06
C ALA A 90 7.96 16.67 -13.61
N LYS A 91 9.18 16.51 -13.10
CA LYS A 91 9.68 15.25 -12.53
C LYS A 91 8.84 14.80 -11.35
N ASP A 92 8.51 15.70 -10.43
CA ASP A 92 7.68 15.38 -9.26
C ASP A 92 6.25 14.95 -9.68
N ARG A 93 5.66 15.63 -10.67
CA ARG A 93 4.36 15.26 -11.23
C ARG A 93 4.39 13.89 -11.90
N LEU A 94 5.40 13.63 -12.73
CA LEU A 94 5.61 12.34 -13.37
C LEU A 94 5.74 11.23 -12.32
N LYS A 95 6.51 11.48 -11.26
CA LYS A 95 6.72 10.52 -10.18
C LYS A 95 5.42 10.19 -9.46
N LYS A 96 4.63 11.20 -9.07
CA LYS A 96 3.32 11.00 -8.43
C LYS A 96 2.39 10.16 -9.30
N HIS A 97 2.28 10.50 -10.58
CA HIS A 97 1.44 9.74 -11.50
C HIS A 97 1.94 8.30 -11.69
N ALA A 98 3.24 8.10 -11.86
CA ALA A 98 3.83 6.76 -11.98
C ALA A 98 3.60 5.92 -10.70
N ASP A 99 3.71 6.53 -9.52
CA ASP A 99 3.42 5.87 -8.23
C ASP A 99 1.91 5.52 -8.13
N ASP A 100 1.00 6.42 -8.52
CA ASP A 100 -0.44 6.16 -8.52
C ASP A 100 -0.82 5.01 -9.47
N GLU A 101 -0.28 4.99 -10.69
CA GLU A 101 -0.51 3.92 -11.66
C GLU A 101 0.08 2.58 -11.16
N LYS A 102 1.28 2.61 -10.56
CA LYS A 102 1.88 1.42 -9.93
C LYS A 102 1.03 0.88 -8.79
N MET A 103 0.49 1.77 -7.96
CA MET A 103 -0.39 1.38 -6.86
C MET A 103 -1.73 0.84 -7.38
N ASN A 104 -2.24 1.36 -8.49
CA ASN A 104 -3.44 0.85 -9.14
C ASN A 104 -3.23 -0.57 -9.69
N GLU A 105 -2.08 -0.81 -10.34
CA GLU A 105 -1.74 -2.14 -10.85
C GLU A 105 -1.54 -3.16 -9.73
N LEU A 106 -0.77 -2.81 -8.69
CA LEU A 106 -0.60 -3.67 -7.51
C LEU A 106 -1.94 -3.94 -6.79
N ARG A 107 -2.86 -2.98 -6.79
CA ARG A 107 -4.22 -3.18 -6.27
C ARG A 107 -5.00 -4.14 -7.15
N ARG A 108 -4.92 -4.05 -8.47
CA ARG A 108 -5.57 -4.98 -9.41
C ARG A 108 -5.02 -6.39 -9.25
N GLU A 109 -3.71 -6.56 -9.18
CA GLU A 109 -3.07 -7.86 -8.95
C GLU A 109 -3.51 -8.45 -7.59
N ARG A 110 -3.51 -7.62 -6.54
CA ARG A 110 -3.99 -8.03 -5.22
C ARG A 110 -5.47 -8.41 -5.23
N ASP A 111 -6.32 -7.62 -5.88
CA ASP A 111 -7.76 -7.85 -5.92
C ASP A 111 -8.11 -9.06 -6.80
N ALA A 112 -7.35 -9.31 -7.87
CA ALA A 112 -7.41 -10.55 -8.64
C ALA A 112 -7.01 -11.76 -7.79
N ARG A 113 -5.92 -11.65 -7.01
CA ARG A 113 -5.50 -12.69 -6.06
C ARG A 113 -6.56 -12.95 -4.99
N ILE A 114 -7.16 -11.90 -4.43
CA ILE A 114 -8.27 -12.01 -3.46
C ILE A 114 -9.51 -12.62 -4.11
N ALA A 115 -9.82 -12.27 -5.36
CA ALA A 115 -10.96 -12.84 -6.08
C ALA A 115 -10.78 -14.34 -6.35
N GLU A 116 -9.57 -14.77 -6.71
CA GLU A 116 -9.23 -16.19 -6.86
C GLU A 116 -9.28 -16.94 -5.52
N GLU A 117 -8.78 -16.33 -4.45
CA GLU A 117 -8.86 -16.90 -3.10
C GLU A 117 -10.31 -17.00 -2.62
N LYS A 118 -11.12 -15.97 -2.86
CA LYS A 118 -12.57 -15.99 -2.59
C LYS A 118 -13.31 -16.98 -3.48
N ALA A 119 -12.88 -17.22 -4.72
CA ALA A 119 -13.47 -18.23 -5.59
C ALA A 119 -13.10 -19.66 -5.16
N LYS A 120 -11.87 -19.86 -4.64
CA LYS A 120 -11.44 -21.12 -4.02
C LYS A 120 -12.16 -21.38 -2.69
N SER A 121 -12.39 -20.35 -1.89
CA SER A 121 -13.12 -20.42 -0.61
C SER A 121 -14.64 -20.54 -0.78
N LYS A 122 -15.23 -20.06 -1.90
CA LYS A 122 -16.66 -20.27 -2.23
C LYS A 122 -17.06 -21.74 -2.46
N LYS A 123 -16.10 -22.66 -2.62
CA LYS A 123 -16.40 -24.10 -2.68
C LYS A 123 -16.66 -24.71 -1.29
N ASP A 124 -16.30 -24.04 -0.19
CA ASP A 124 -16.56 -24.52 1.17
C ASP A 124 -16.98 -23.35 2.09
N PRO A 125 -18.29 -23.17 2.36
CA PRO A 125 -18.78 -21.99 3.10
C PRO A 125 -18.39 -21.93 4.59
N PHE A 126 -17.55 -22.84 5.12
CA PHE A 126 -17.37 -23.02 6.56
C PHE A 126 -15.94 -22.83 7.08
N THR A 127 -14.93 -22.63 6.25
CA THR A 127 -13.52 -22.60 6.72
C THR A 127 -12.95 -21.18 6.80
N CYS A 128 -13.55 -20.31 7.62
CA CYS A 128 -12.87 -19.07 8.04
C CYS A 128 -13.36 -18.53 9.40
N HIS A 129 -13.38 -19.39 10.41
CA HIS A 129 -12.98 -19.04 11.78
C HIS A 129 -12.67 -20.36 12.48
N HIS A 130 -11.49 -20.46 13.09
CA HIS A 130 -11.02 -21.59 13.91
C HIS A 130 -10.35 -22.75 13.13
N GLN A 131 -9.03 -22.67 12.98
CA GLN A 131 -8.20 -23.88 12.92
C GLN A 131 -8.17 -24.49 14.33
N LEU A 132 -9.24 -25.16 14.75
CA LEU A 132 -9.14 -26.38 15.55
C LEU A 132 -9.83 -27.46 14.74
N ALA A 133 -9.08 -28.03 13.80
CA ALA A 133 -9.38 -29.39 13.37
C ALA A 133 -8.93 -30.30 14.51
N THR A 134 -9.71 -30.31 15.59
CA THR A 134 -9.70 -31.46 16.47
C THR A 134 -10.61 -32.50 15.82
N THR A 135 -10.12 -33.72 15.67
CA THR A 135 -10.90 -34.83 15.13
C THR A 135 -12.20 -34.97 15.94
N GLU A 136 -13.25 -35.57 15.36
CA GLU A 136 -14.53 -35.73 16.09
C GLU A 136 -14.33 -36.43 17.45
N GLU A 137 -13.33 -37.31 17.53
CA GLU A 137 -12.88 -37.97 18.76
C GLU A 137 -12.38 -36.99 19.82
N GLU A 138 -11.60 -35.98 19.44
CA GLU A 138 -11.06 -34.96 20.35
C GLU A 138 -12.17 -34.00 20.83
N LYS A 139 -13.15 -33.66 19.99
CA LYS A 139 -14.31 -32.87 20.41
C LYS A 139 -15.23 -33.65 21.36
N GLU A 140 -15.42 -34.94 21.10
CA GLU A 140 -16.17 -35.83 21.99
C GLU A 140 -15.45 -36.05 23.32
N ALA A 141 -14.11 -36.15 23.30
CA ALA A 141 -13.30 -36.23 24.51
C ALA A 141 -13.44 -34.96 25.36
N ILE A 142 -13.33 -33.78 24.75
CA ILE A 142 -13.52 -32.49 25.43
C ILE A 142 -14.93 -32.38 26.03
N ARG A 143 -15.96 -32.84 25.30
CA ARG A 143 -17.34 -32.82 25.80
C ARG A 143 -17.54 -33.77 26.99
N LYS A 144 -16.98 -34.98 26.92
CA LYS A 144 -17.05 -35.96 28.01
C LYS A 144 -16.29 -35.49 29.24
N GLU A 145 -15.16 -34.81 29.06
CA GLU A 145 -14.38 -34.21 30.15
C GLU A 145 -15.16 -33.11 30.86
N LEU A 146 -15.78 -32.18 30.12
CA LEU A 146 -16.65 -31.14 30.69
C LEU A 146 -17.85 -31.73 31.43
N GLU A 147 -18.41 -32.84 30.93
CA GLU A 147 -19.54 -33.51 31.58
C GLU A 147 -19.13 -34.20 32.87
N ARG A 148 -17.95 -34.85 32.90
CA ARG A 148 -17.36 -35.41 34.11
C ARG A 148 -17.08 -34.33 35.14
N ASP A 149 -16.44 -33.24 34.74
CA ASP A 149 -16.09 -32.13 35.64
C ASP A 149 -17.37 -31.45 36.17
N ARG A 150 -18.43 -31.38 35.37
CA ARG A 150 -19.74 -30.87 35.80
C ARG A 150 -20.41 -31.79 36.82
N LEU A 151 -20.34 -33.11 36.64
CA LEU A 151 -20.86 -34.10 37.58
C LEU A 151 -20.06 -34.13 38.88
N GLU A 152 -18.74 -34.00 38.80
CA GLU A 152 -17.86 -33.91 39.97
C GLU A 152 -18.17 -32.64 40.76
N LEU A 153 -18.29 -31.49 40.10
CA LEU A 153 -18.69 -30.24 40.75
C LEU A 153 -20.09 -30.32 41.34
N GLU A 154 -21.05 -30.97 40.65
CA GLU A 154 -22.41 -31.15 41.16
C GLU A 154 -22.43 -32.08 42.39
N ALA A 155 -21.64 -33.16 42.38
CA ALA A 155 -21.45 -34.03 43.52
C ALA A 155 -20.75 -33.30 44.69
N GLU A 156 -19.72 -32.50 44.40
CA GLU A 156 -19.07 -31.65 45.39
C GLU A 156 -20.03 -30.62 45.98
N LEU A 157 -20.83 -29.94 45.16
CA LEU A 157 -21.84 -28.98 45.60
C LEU A 157 -22.95 -29.67 46.43
N ALA A 158 -23.35 -30.89 46.04
CA ALA A 158 -24.29 -31.69 46.81
C ALA A 158 -23.72 -32.09 48.19
N HIS A 159 -22.41 -32.34 48.27
CA HIS A 159 -21.72 -32.59 49.54
C HIS A 159 -21.44 -31.32 50.36
N ARG A 160 -21.24 -30.16 49.72
CA ARG A 160 -20.82 -28.91 50.39
C ARG A 160 -21.97 -28.08 50.96
N GLY A 161 -23.23 -28.43 50.68
CA GLY A 161 -24.41 -27.69 51.13
C GLY A 161 -24.57 -26.32 50.44
N PRO A 162 -25.72 -25.64 50.58
CA PRO A 162 -26.00 -24.42 49.83
C PRO A 162 -25.03 -23.29 50.20
N THR A 163 -24.29 -22.79 49.21
CA THR A 163 -23.44 -21.61 49.36
C THR A 163 -24.32 -20.35 49.45
N GLN A 164 -24.06 -19.49 50.43
CA GLN A 164 -24.82 -18.25 50.57
C GLN A 164 -24.52 -17.32 49.40
N ALA A 165 -25.56 -16.84 48.73
CA ALA A 165 -25.43 -15.84 47.69
C ALA A 165 -24.86 -14.55 48.30
N SER A 166 -23.63 -14.20 47.93
CA SER A 166 -23.04 -12.92 48.30
C SER A 166 -23.86 -11.80 47.66
N LYS A 167 -24.48 -10.94 48.49
CA LYS A 167 -25.14 -9.72 48.02
C LYS A 167 -24.07 -8.83 47.37
N ALA A 168 -24.22 -8.57 46.07
CA ALA A 168 -23.38 -7.61 45.35
C ALA A 168 -23.49 -6.24 46.02
N THR A 169 -22.39 -5.73 46.56
CA THR A 169 -22.31 -4.34 47.04
C THR A 169 -22.05 -3.43 45.85
N ASP A 170 -22.95 -2.45 45.66
CA ASP A 170 -22.87 -1.44 44.61
C ASP A 170 -21.65 -0.52 44.84
N LEU A 171 -20.50 -0.91 44.30
CA LEU A 171 -19.31 -0.08 44.28
C LEU A 171 -19.45 0.88 43.09
N LYS A 172 -19.61 2.18 43.37
CA LYS A 172 -19.65 3.24 42.35
C LYS A 172 -18.35 3.23 41.54
N PHE A 173 -18.40 2.65 40.35
CA PHE A 173 -17.30 2.65 39.40
C PHE A 173 -17.25 4.03 38.71
N GLY A 174 -16.29 4.85 39.10
CA GLY A 174 -15.99 6.16 38.50
C GLY A 174 -14.56 6.55 38.80
N ALA A 175 -13.76 6.81 37.77
CA ALA A 175 -12.33 7.11 37.87
C ALA A 175 -12.08 8.30 38.81
N SER A 176 -11.48 8.04 39.98
CA SER A 176 -10.90 9.08 40.82
C SER A 176 -9.58 9.52 40.19
N GLU A 177 -9.49 10.81 39.86
CA GLU A 177 -8.31 11.47 39.30
C GLU A 177 -7.05 11.07 40.07
N GLY A 178 -6.07 10.51 39.34
CA GLY A 178 -4.79 10.11 39.90
C GLY A 178 -4.02 11.32 40.40
N ASP A 179 -3.76 11.34 41.71
CA ASP A 179 -2.99 12.36 42.41
C ASP A 179 -1.53 12.36 41.89
N THR A 180 -1.17 13.32 41.04
CA THR A 180 0.17 13.44 40.42
C THR A 180 1.22 14.03 41.38
N SER A 181 1.29 13.54 42.61
CA SER A 181 2.22 14.05 43.63
C SER A 181 3.61 13.38 43.63
N PHE A 182 3.90 12.48 42.68
CA PHE A 182 5.14 11.70 42.66
C PHE A 182 6.32 12.33 41.90
N LEU A 183 6.20 13.51 41.27
CA LEU A 183 7.28 14.10 40.45
C LEU A 183 8.07 15.26 41.07
N LYS A 184 7.97 15.51 42.39
CA LYS A 184 8.76 16.60 42.99
C LYS A 184 9.31 16.27 44.38
N LYS A 185 10.41 15.52 44.42
CA LYS A 185 11.59 15.79 45.26
C LYS A 185 12.67 14.70 45.10
N GLY A 186 13.73 15.05 44.38
CA GLY A 186 15.05 14.46 44.51
C GLY A 186 16.06 15.59 44.38
N GLY A 187 16.49 16.13 45.52
CA GLY A 187 17.56 17.11 45.60
C GLY A 187 18.91 16.40 45.78
N GLY A 188 19.92 16.95 45.12
CA GLY A 188 21.34 16.63 45.22
C GLY A 188 22.09 17.62 44.35
#